data_AF-A0A935ALE8-F1
#
_entry.id   AF-A0A935ALE8-F1
#
_cell.length_a   1.000
_cell.length_b   1.000
_cell.length_c   1.000
_cell.angle_alpha   90.00
_cell.angle_beta   90.00
_cell.angle_gamma   90.00
#
_symmetry.space_group_name_H-M   'P 1'
#
loop_
_entity.id
_entity.type
_entity.pdbx_description
1 polymer ?
#
loop_
_entity_poly.entity_id
_entity_poly.type
_entity_poly.pdbx_seq_one_letter_code
_entity_poly.pdbx_strand_id
1 'polypeptide(L)'
;MPLPEYVTINGTRYATANLTEPARAQVLNVQVAEEEIARLQQRLALAQTARNAYVSGLLSAMKPVEGDPVESPVKKERAPRKPKKDAKA
;
A
#
# COMPACT_ATOMS: atom_id res chain seq x y z
N MET A 1 16.21 13.42 23.61
CA MET A 1 16.42 11.97 23.83
C MET A 1 17.76 11.59 23.22
N PRO A 2 18.55 10.70 23.84
CA PRO A 2 19.76 10.18 23.21
C PRO A 2 19.40 9.32 22.00
N LEU A 3 20.19 9.43 20.93
CA LEU A 3 20.05 8.58 19.75
C LEU A 3 20.39 7.12 20.11
N PRO A 4 19.68 6.12 19.53
CA PRO A 4 20.00 4.71 19.72
C PRO A 4 21.41 4.39 19.20
N GLU A 5 21.96 3.22 19.54
CA GLU A 5 23.29 2.80 19.08
C GLU A 5 23.38 2.69 17.54
N TYR A 6 22.26 2.36 16.90
CA TYR A 6 22.14 2.28 15.44
C TYR A 6 20.87 2.97 14.97
N VAL A 7 20.95 3.63 13.83
CA VAL A 7 19.80 4.22 13.12
C VAL A 7 19.70 3.61 11.73
N THR A 8 18.48 3.31 11.31
CA THR A 8 18.20 2.86 9.95
C THR A 8 17.65 4.03 9.16
N ILE A 9 18.32 4.39 8.07
CA ILE A 9 17.92 5.48 7.18
C ILE A 9 17.86 4.89 5.77
N ASN A 10 16.71 5.01 5.09
CA ASN A 10 16.50 4.43 3.75
C ASN A 10 16.86 2.93 3.66
N GLY A 11 16.56 2.16 4.70
CA GLY A 11 16.87 0.72 4.75
C GLY A 11 18.34 0.37 5.01
N THR A 12 19.22 1.36 5.16
CA THR A 12 20.63 1.14 5.51
C THR A 12 20.85 1.43 6.99
N ARG A 13 21.55 0.53 7.68
CA ARG A 13 21.84 0.65 9.12
C ARG A 13 23.18 1.36 9.33
N TYR A 14 23.17 2.41 10.13
CA TYR A 14 24.33 3.21 10.48
C TYR A 14 24.56 3.20 11.99
N ALA A 15 25.82 3.05 12.43
CA ALA A 15 26.19 3.24 13.83
C ALA A 15 26.17 4.72 14.17
N THR A 16 25.46 5.11 15.23
CA THR A 16 25.32 6.53 15.58
C THR A 16 26.61 7.15 16.08
N ALA A 17 27.53 6.34 16.62
CA ALA A 17 28.89 6.75 16.94
C ALA A 17 29.65 7.32 15.73
N ASN A 18 29.36 6.83 14.52
CA ASN A 18 30.02 7.25 13.28
C ASN A 18 29.35 8.49 12.64
N LEU A 19 28.24 8.97 13.20
CA LEU A 19 27.55 10.16 12.70
C LEU A 19 28.21 11.42 13.25
N THR A 20 28.46 12.37 12.35
CA THR A 20 28.85 13.73 12.70
C THR A 20 27.70 14.44 13.41
N GLU A 21 28.01 15.45 14.23
CA GLU A 21 27.00 16.25 14.93
C GLU A 21 25.90 16.82 14.01
N PRO A 22 26.21 17.44 12.85
CA PRO A 22 25.17 17.88 11.92
C PRO A 22 24.34 16.73 11.33
N ALA A 23 24.93 15.54 11.14
CA ALA A 23 24.19 14.38 10.64
C ALA A 23 23.18 13.89 11.69
N ARG A 24 23.53 13.87 12.97
CA ARG A 24 22.63 13.50 14.08
C ARG A 24 21.38 14.38 14.13
N ALA A 25 21.54 15.69 13.92
CA ALA A 25 20.42 16.63 13.84
C ALA A 25 19.49 16.31 12.64
N GLN A 26 20.07 15.96 11.49
CA GLN A 26 19.28 15.59 10.31
C GLN A 26 18.52 14.28 10.49
N VAL A 27 19.05 13.30 11.23
CA VAL A 27 18.34 12.05 11.52
C VAL A 27 16.99 12.31 12.20
N LEU A 28 16.95 13.24 13.16
CA LEU A 28 15.70 13.60 13.85
C LEU A 28 14.69 14.22 12.87
N ASN A 29 15.14 15.09 11.98
CA ASN A 29 14.27 15.69 10.96
C ASN A 29 13.70 14.65 9.99
N VAL A 30 14.52 13.66 9.60
CA VAL A 30 14.08 12.55 8.74
C VAL A 30 13.03 11.70 9.46
N GLN A 31 13.24 11.35 10.73
CA GLN A 31 12.27 10.57 11.50
C GLN A 31 10.91 11.27 11.59
N VAL A 32 10.90 12.58 11.86
CA VAL A 32 9.66 13.36 11.88
C VAL A 32 8.98 13.38 10.51
N ALA A 33 9.75 13.51 9.42
CA ALA A 33 9.21 13.45 8.07
C ALA A 33 8.62 12.07 7.73
N GLU A 34 9.28 10.98 8.13
CA GLU A 34 8.79 9.62 7.93
C GLU A 34 7.49 9.35 8.71
N GLU A 35 7.39 9.83 9.94
CA GLU A 35 6.16 9.75 10.74
C GLU A 35 4.98 10.45 10.06
N GLU A 36 5.19 11.66 9.52
CA GLU A 36 4.14 12.39 8.82
C GLU A 36 3.77 11.70 7.49
N ILE A 37 4.73 11.14 6.77
CA ILE A 37 4.45 10.33 5.57
C ILE A 37 3.57 9.12 5.92
N ALA A 38 3.90 8.39 6.98
CA ALA A 38 3.10 7.24 7.42
C ALA A 38 1.67 7.67 7.79
N ARG A 39 1.52 8.80 8.47
CA ARG A 39 0.21 9.39 8.80
C ARG A 39 -0.59 9.75 7.56
N LEU A 40 0.04 10.38 6.58
CA LEU A 40 -0.61 10.75 5.30
C LEU A 40 -1.04 9.51 4.52
N GLN A 41 -0.21 8.48 4.47
CA GLN A 41 -0.55 7.20 3.84
C GLN A 41 -1.78 6.55 4.49
N GLN A 42 -1.88 6.58 5.83
CA GLN A 42 -3.06 6.09 6.52
C GLN A 42 -4.32 6.87 6.14
N ARG A 43 -4.24 8.21 6.09
CA ARG A 43 -5.36 9.07 5.66
C ARG A 43 -5.77 8.81 4.22
N LEU A 44 -4.79 8.61 3.35
CA LEU A 44 -5.01 8.27 1.95
C LEU A 44 -5.74 6.94 1.81
N ALA A 45 -5.34 5.91 2.57
CA ALA A 45 -6.02 4.61 2.57
C ALA A 45 -7.49 4.74 3.00
N LEU A 46 -7.78 5.53 4.04
CA LEU A 46 -9.16 5.81 4.46
C LEU A 46 -9.97 6.48 3.33
N ALA A 47 -9.40 7.50 2.69
CA ALA A 47 -10.06 8.20 1.59
C ALA A 47 -10.32 7.28 0.37
N GLN A 48 -9.37 6.38 0.06
CA GLN A 48 -9.54 5.39 -1.00
C GLN A 48 -10.69 4.42 -0.69
N THR A 49 -10.79 3.92 0.54
CA THR A 49 -11.91 3.08 0.97
C THR A 49 -13.25 3.80 0.83
N ALA A 50 -13.33 5.05 1.30
CA ALA A 50 -14.54 5.87 1.15
C ALA A 50 -14.92 6.07 -0.33
N ARG A 51 -13.95 6.42 -1.18
CA ARG A 51 -14.16 6.55 -2.63
C ARG A 51 -14.72 5.26 -3.23
N ASN A 52 -14.14 4.11 -2.90
CA ASN A 52 -14.59 2.83 -3.44
C ASN A 52 -16.03 2.50 -3.00
N ALA A 53 -16.38 2.80 -1.75
CA ALA A 53 -17.75 2.65 -1.25
C ALA A 53 -18.73 3.57 -2.01
N TYR A 54 -18.38 4.83 -2.23
CA TYR A 54 -19.23 5.77 -2.97
C TYR A 54 -19.40 5.37 -4.44
N VAL A 55 -18.33 4.90 -5.10
CA VAL A 55 -18.41 4.39 -6.47
C VAL A 55 -19.32 3.15 -6.53
N SER A 56 -19.19 2.21 -5.60
CA SER A 56 -20.07 1.05 -5.53
C SER A 56 -21.54 1.43 -5.30
N GLY A 57 -21.78 2.43 -4.43
CA GLY A 57 -23.12 2.96 -4.18
C GLY A 57 -23.70 3.64 -5.42
N LEU A 58 -22.91 4.45 -6.11
CA LEU A 58 -23.30 5.13 -7.34
C LEU A 58 -23.68 4.12 -8.44
N LEU A 59 -22.83 3.10 -8.66
CA LEU A 59 -23.10 2.05 -9.65
C LEU A 59 -24.38 1.25 -9.31
N SER A 60 -24.68 1.09 -8.02
CA SER A 60 -25.91 0.41 -7.58
C SER A 60 -27.15 1.30 -7.76
N ALA A 61 -27.00 2.61 -7.60
CA ALA A 61 -28.06 3.60 -7.77
C ALA A 61 -28.36 3.89 -9.25
N MET A 62 -27.33 3.80 -10.10
CA MET A 62 -27.48 3.82 -11.55
C MET A 62 -28.06 2.46 -11.98
N LYS A 63 -29.39 2.36 -12.07
CA LYS A 63 -30.00 1.29 -12.88
C LYS A 63 -29.33 1.31 -14.25
N PRO A 64 -28.95 0.16 -14.83
CA PRO A 64 -28.50 0.16 -16.21
C PRO A 64 -29.65 0.74 -17.03
N VAL A 65 -29.38 1.82 -17.76
CA VAL A 65 -30.27 2.23 -18.84
C VAL A 65 -30.30 1.03 -19.77
N GLU A 66 -31.43 0.33 -19.82
CA GLU A 66 -31.66 -0.77 -20.75
C GLU A 66 -31.40 -0.22 -22.17
N GLY A 67 -30.23 -0.50 -22.74
CA GLY A 67 -29.92 -0.09 -24.11
C GLY A 67 -28.45 0.12 -24.48
N ASP A 68 -27.53 0.46 -23.56
CA ASP A 68 -26.15 0.75 -23.95
C ASP A 68 -25.17 -0.35 -23.47
N PRO A 69 -24.35 -0.95 -24.37
CA PRO A 69 -23.44 -2.01 -24.02
C PRO A 69 -22.24 -1.41 -23.29
N VAL A 70 -22.34 -1.24 -21.97
CA VAL A 70 -21.15 -1.13 -21.13
C VAL A 70 -20.52 -2.51 -21.12
N GLU A 71 -19.56 -2.70 -22.02
CA GLU A 71 -18.81 -3.94 -22.21
C GLU A 71 -18.30 -4.42 -20.84
N SER A 72 -18.98 -5.44 -20.31
CA SER A 72 -18.56 -6.10 -19.09
C SER A 72 -17.20 -6.74 -19.39
N PRO A 73 -16.14 -6.47 -18.61
CA PRO A 73 -14.88 -7.15 -18.83
C PRO A 73 -15.15 -8.63 -18.61
N VAL A 74 -15.11 -9.38 -19.71
CA VAL A 74 -15.35 -10.82 -19.75
C VAL A 74 -14.53 -11.45 -18.64
N LYS A 75 -15.20 -11.92 -17.58
CA LYS A 75 -14.64 -12.90 -16.67
C LYS A 75 -14.36 -14.11 -17.55
N LYS A 76 -13.14 -14.19 -18.10
CA LYS A 76 -12.58 -15.46 -18.55
C LYS A 76 -12.56 -16.32 -17.29
N GLU A 77 -13.60 -17.14 -17.15
CA GLU A 77 -13.62 -18.23 -16.20
C GLU A 77 -12.26 -18.92 -16.29
N ARG A 78 -11.48 -18.83 -15.21
CA ARG A 78 -10.25 -19.60 -15.10
C ARG A 78 -10.69 -21.06 -15.17
N ALA A 79 -10.39 -21.70 -16.30
CA ALA A 79 -10.63 -23.11 -16.50
C ALA A 79 -10.15 -23.89 -15.26
N PRO A 80 -10.92 -24.89 -14.77
CA PRO A 80 -10.53 -25.66 -13.61
C PRO A 80 -9.17 -26.29 -13.86
N ARG A 81 -8.19 -26.00 -12.99
CA ARG A 81 -6.89 -26.66 -13.00
C ARG A 81 -7.13 -28.15 -12.78
N LYS A 82 -6.91 -28.96 -13.82
CA LYS A 82 -6.93 -30.43 -13.69
C LYS A 82 -5.99 -30.83 -12.53
N PRO A 83 -6.42 -31.66 -11.57
CA PRO A 83 -5.52 -32.17 -10.56
C PRO A 83 -4.44 -32.99 -11.26
N LYS A 84 -3.17 -32.67 -11.00
CA LYS A 84 -2.05 -33.54 -11.37
C LYS A 84 -2.30 -34.87 -10.67
N LYS A 85 -2.60 -35.91 -11.45
CA LYS A 85 -2.65 -37.27 -10.93
C LYS A 85 -1.28 -37.58 -10.35
N ASP A 86 -1.27 -37.98 -9.09
CA ASP A 86 -0.19 -38.76 -8.51
C ASP A 86 0.13 -39.91 -9.46
N ALA A 87 1.35 -39.94 -9.97
CA ALA A 87 1.94 -41.12 -10.55
C ALA A 87 3.25 -41.36 -9.81
N LYS A 88 3.08 -41.99 -8.65
CA LYS A 88 4.08 -42.73 -7.91
C LYS A 88 4.48 -43.96 -8.74
N ALA A 89 5.77 -44.10 -9.04
CA ALA A 89 6.49 -45.37 -9.20
C ALA A 89 8.00 -45.06 -9.23
#